data_AF-A0AB38A8V9-F1
#
_entry.id   AF-A0AB38A8V9-F1
#
_cell.length_a   1.000
_cell.length_b   1.000
_cell.length_c   1.000
_cell.angle_alpha   90.00
_cell.angle_beta   90.00
_cell.angle_gamma   90.00
#
_symmetry.space_group_name_H-M   'P 1'
#
loop_
_entity.id
_entity.type
_entity.pdbx_description
1 polymer ?
#
loop_
_entity_poly.entity_id
_entity_poly.type
_entity_poly.pdbx_seq_one_letter_code
_entity_poly.pdbx_strand_id
1 'polypeptide(L)'
;MNFRILGSLQACVDGAMMPLGGVIKRRLLAYLLLNANRVVATHKLLDVLWPDETPRTARKMVGNAVRGLRLDLAHGATDTRAAILTLAPGYQLRVDPDTVDLFQFRRHVERGRAEARTGDHAAAVCTLRGALGLWGGVALADLADGDLNWPELDGLESERLGALEDYFEAGLAIGHHHEILGELQRAVAEDPLRERLSCQLMVALYRCGRQTDALSVFWRIRTELVERFGLEPSRELRRLERSILEHAPDLEVPAAPVTEYQKAPERPTGPTLVEQQATRRPDAPDARDASSVSRVLSRVGREHRHDHRVVPDRVEDGDRQGTGQRSAPRRTRVSVVLVWVRHDLSDDHDLYGVQKAVADIEAVLRQQSTQHGGTVGPVTAPVFSAVFGVDNPRRDDATRAVRTAVALRDRIDGGGLRTNPSFIRVHVAVVTGDACLSYLPAHSGVPTVTGDAVDRGLRLLAMAPRGQVRVCEVTRQATESHISYHLGPEPPDGWEALRIRTGAGHGPQDVRSPEPSEPPDGPGLPQLTARSL
;
A
#
# COMPACT_ATOMS: atom_id res chain seq x y z
N MET A 1 -10.71 -36.35 -22.41
CA MET A 1 -9.39 -35.84 -21.98
C MET A 1 -9.44 -34.32 -21.89
N ASN A 2 -8.93 -33.72 -20.81
CA ASN A 2 -8.88 -32.27 -20.56
C ASN A 2 -7.46 -31.85 -20.16
N PHE A 3 -7.07 -30.61 -20.46
CA PHE A 3 -5.77 -30.04 -20.15
C PHE A 3 -5.93 -28.77 -19.32
N ARG A 4 -5.08 -28.63 -18.31
CA ARG A 4 -4.95 -27.41 -17.52
C ARG A 4 -3.55 -26.85 -17.64
N ILE A 5 -3.47 -25.58 -18.01
CA ILE A 5 -2.22 -24.83 -18.15
C ILE A 5 -2.26 -23.47 -17.44
N LEU A 6 -3.42 -23.03 -16.94
CA LEU A 6 -3.59 -21.81 -16.14
C LEU A 6 -3.24 -22.06 -14.66
N GLY A 7 -2.05 -22.60 -14.44
CA GLY A 7 -1.57 -23.14 -13.17
C GLY A 7 -0.56 -24.24 -13.47
N SER A 8 -0.38 -25.21 -12.59
CA SER A 8 0.46 -26.36 -12.92
C SER A 8 -0.10 -27.17 -14.11
N LEU A 9 0.77 -27.64 -15.00
CA LEU A 9 0.41 -28.48 -16.14
C LEU A 9 -0.27 -29.77 -15.65
N GLN A 10 -1.52 -29.97 -16.05
CA GLN A 10 -2.26 -31.21 -15.80
C GLN A 10 -2.90 -31.71 -17.09
N ALA A 11 -2.85 -33.04 -17.29
CA ALA A 11 -3.65 -33.73 -18.28
C ALA A 11 -4.56 -34.72 -17.53
N CYS A 12 -5.86 -34.63 -17.77
CA CYS A 12 -6.86 -35.46 -17.10
C CYS A 12 -7.63 -36.31 -18.12
N VAL A 13 -7.78 -37.61 -17.84
CA VAL A 13 -8.61 -38.55 -18.60
C VAL A 13 -9.71 -39.03 -17.69
N ASP A 14 -10.97 -38.83 -18.08
CA ASP A 14 -12.15 -39.22 -17.31
C ASP A 14 -12.11 -38.80 -15.83
N GLY A 15 -11.52 -37.63 -15.58
CA GLY A 15 -11.36 -37.05 -14.23
C GLY A 15 -10.09 -37.48 -13.48
N ALA A 16 -9.35 -38.49 -13.95
CA ALA A 16 -8.10 -38.95 -13.34
C ALA A 16 -6.88 -38.23 -13.96
N MET A 17 -5.93 -37.81 -13.12
CA MET A 17 -4.68 -37.21 -13.57
C MET A 17 -3.78 -38.25 -14.27
N MET A 18 -3.31 -37.90 -15.46
CA MET A 18 -2.35 -38.69 -16.22
C MET A 18 -0.93 -38.28 -15.83
N PRO A 19 -0.05 -39.23 -15.48
CA PRO A 19 1.34 -38.94 -15.18
C PRO A 19 2.09 -38.55 -16.46
N LEU A 20 2.29 -37.24 -16.65
CA LEU A 20 3.16 -36.71 -17.69
C LEU A 20 4.60 -36.86 -17.19
N GLY A 21 5.39 -37.74 -17.82
CA GLY A 21 6.73 -38.12 -17.37
C GLY A 21 7.78 -36.99 -17.32
N GLY A 22 8.98 -37.22 -17.86
CA GLY A 22 10.12 -36.31 -17.69
C GLY A 22 9.88 -34.87 -18.16
N VAL A 23 10.68 -33.93 -17.63
CA VAL A 23 10.55 -32.47 -17.82
C VAL A 23 10.43 -32.04 -19.28
N ILE A 24 11.24 -32.61 -20.19
CA ILE A 24 11.20 -32.28 -21.63
C ILE A 24 9.84 -32.67 -22.25
N LYS A 25 9.25 -33.79 -21.83
CA LYS A 25 7.93 -34.23 -22.33
C LYS A 25 6.83 -33.26 -21.89
N ARG A 26 6.87 -32.83 -20.62
CA ARG A 26 5.92 -31.85 -20.05
C ARG A 26 6.06 -30.48 -20.72
N ARG A 27 7.28 -29.96 -20.84
CA ARG A 27 7.55 -28.69 -21.54
C ARG A 27 7.09 -28.74 -23.01
N LEU A 28 7.36 -29.83 -23.73
CA LEU A 28 6.91 -29.99 -25.10
C LEU A 28 5.37 -29.95 -25.19
N LEU A 29 4.67 -30.68 -24.32
CA LEU A 29 3.21 -30.67 -24.30
C LEU A 29 2.67 -29.28 -23.97
N ALA A 30 3.21 -28.63 -22.94
CA ALA A 30 2.79 -27.30 -22.53
C ALA A 30 2.96 -26.27 -23.66
N TYR A 31 4.11 -26.27 -24.34
CA TYR A 31 4.35 -25.36 -25.44
C TYR A 31 3.44 -25.60 -26.65
N LEU A 32 3.15 -26.88 -26.94
CA LEU A 32 2.20 -27.24 -27.98
C LEU A 32 0.75 -26.91 -27.60
N LEU A 33 0.39 -26.89 -26.31
CA LEU A 33 -0.92 -26.45 -25.82
C LEU A 33 -1.08 -24.93 -25.94
N LEU A 34 -0.04 -24.15 -25.60
CA LEU A 34 0.00 -22.70 -25.83
C LEU A 34 -0.17 -22.36 -27.33
N ASN A 35 0.34 -23.23 -28.20
CA ASN A 35 0.24 -23.13 -29.66
C ASN A 35 -0.74 -24.15 -30.26
N ALA A 36 -1.78 -24.55 -29.51
CA ALA A 36 -2.69 -25.59 -29.94
C ALA A 36 -3.34 -25.26 -31.28
N ASN A 37 -3.55 -26.29 -32.08
CA ASN A 37 -4.08 -26.22 -33.44
C ASN A 37 -3.22 -25.37 -34.41
N ARG A 38 -1.98 -25.02 -34.06
CA ARG A 38 -0.99 -24.41 -34.97
C ARG A 38 0.24 -25.30 -35.14
N VAL A 39 0.89 -25.22 -36.30
CA VAL A 39 2.15 -25.93 -36.55
C VAL A 39 3.29 -25.18 -35.88
N VAL A 40 4.00 -25.84 -34.97
CA VAL A 40 5.23 -25.35 -34.34
C VAL A 40 6.42 -25.98 -35.04
N ALA A 41 7.31 -25.16 -35.58
CA ALA A 41 8.51 -25.61 -36.27
C ALA A 41 9.47 -26.34 -35.32
N THR A 42 10.17 -27.36 -35.81
CA THR A 42 11.09 -28.15 -34.97
C THR A 42 12.20 -27.30 -34.37
N HIS A 43 12.75 -26.32 -35.10
CA HIS A 43 13.80 -25.43 -34.57
C HIS A 43 13.29 -24.62 -33.36
N LYS A 44 12.08 -24.03 -33.44
CA LYS A 44 11.45 -23.30 -32.33
C LYS A 44 11.28 -24.19 -31.10
N LEU A 45 10.92 -25.47 -31.28
CA LEU A 45 10.85 -26.42 -30.18
C LEU A 45 12.21 -26.70 -29.54
N LEU A 46 13.32 -26.68 -30.30
CA LEU A 46 14.65 -26.86 -29.72
C LEU A 46 15.00 -25.64 -28.85
N ASP A 47 14.81 -24.44 -29.38
CA ASP A 47 15.13 -23.17 -28.69
C ASP A 47 14.36 -23.03 -27.36
N VAL A 48 13.07 -23.38 -27.39
CA VAL A 48 12.16 -23.23 -26.25
C VAL A 48 12.37 -24.30 -25.17
N LEU A 49 12.78 -25.51 -25.56
CA LEU A 49 13.02 -26.61 -24.62
C LEU A 49 14.40 -26.55 -23.97
N TRP A 50 15.38 -25.96 -24.65
CA TRP A 50 16.76 -25.78 -24.22
C TRP A 50 17.25 -24.34 -24.49
N PRO A 51 16.84 -23.36 -23.66
CA PRO A 51 17.17 -21.94 -23.89
C PRO A 51 18.67 -21.62 -23.80
N ASP A 52 19.43 -22.34 -22.97
CA ASP A 52 20.87 -22.06 -22.78
C ASP A 52 21.75 -22.84 -23.76
N GLU A 53 21.75 -24.17 -23.65
CA GLU A 53 22.58 -25.04 -24.48
C GLU A 53 21.72 -26.19 -25.05
N THR A 54 21.50 -26.16 -26.35
CA THR A 54 20.80 -27.24 -27.06
C THR A 54 21.72 -28.45 -27.26
N PRO A 55 21.42 -29.62 -26.65
CA PRO A 55 22.27 -30.80 -26.81
C PRO A 55 22.32 -31.30 -28.26
N ARG A 56 23.43 -31.93 -28.66
CA ARG A 56 23.56 -32.56 -29.99
C ARG A 56 22.46 -33.60 -30.28
N THR A 57 21.89 -34.19 -29.24
CA THR A 57 20.81 -35.19 -29.30
C THR A 57 19.40 -34.59 -29.21
N ALA A 58 19.24 -33.26 -29.12
CA ALA A 58 17.97 -32.59 -28.85
C ALA A 58 16.85 -32.97 -29.84
N ARG A 59 17.15 -33.04 -31.15
CA ARG A 59 16.16 -33.51 -32.15
C ARG A 59 15.65 -34.92 -31.86
N LYS A 60 16.54 -35.83 -31.46
CA LYS A 60 16.17 -37.20 -31.07
C LYS A 60 15.34 -37.20 -29.79
N MET A 61 15.67 -36.34 -28.84
CA MET A 61 14.90 -36.16 -27.59
C MET A 61 13.49 -35.64 -27.86
N VAL A 62 13.32 -34.66 -28.76
CA VAL A 62 12.00 -34.19 -29.21
C VAL A 62 11.21 -35.33 -29.85
N GLY A 63 11.82 -36.10 -30.78
CA GLY A 63 11.16 -37.25 -31.40
C GLY A 63 10.69 -38.30 -30.38
N ASN A 64 11.52 -38.60 -29.38
CA ASN A 64 11.17 -39.51 -28.29
C ASN A 64 10.03 -38.96 -27.41
N ALA A 65 10.06 -37.67 -27.09
CA ALA A 65 9.01 -37.00 -26.33
C ALA A 65 7.67 -36.99 -27.10
N VAL A 66 7.68 -36.68 -28.40
CA VAL A 66 6.51 -36.76 -29.28
C VAL A 66 5.96 -38.18 -29.33
N ARG A 67 6.81 -39.19 -29.51
CA ARG A 67 6.38 -40.59 -29.49
C ARG A 67 5.72 -40.95 -28.17
N GLY A 68 6.33 -40.55 -27.05
CA GLY A 68 5.78 -40.78 -25.72
C GLY A 68 4.43 -40.08 -25.53
N LEU A 69 4.28 -38.82 -25.97
CA LEU A 69 3.02 -38.09 -25.87
C LEU A 69 1.93 -38.69 -26.76
N ARG A 70 2.27 -39.16 -27.97
CA ARG A 70 1.31 -39.87 -28.83
C ARG A 70 0.75 -41.12 -28.16
N LEU A 71 1.60 -41.88 -27.47
CA LEU A 71 1.15 -43.04 -26.70
C LEU A 71 0.23 -42.59 -25.57
N ASP A 72 0.64 -41.64 -24.74
CA ASP A 72 -0.19 -41.12 -23.64
C ASP A 72 -1.58 -40.65 -24.12
N LEU A 73 -1.61 -39.84 -25.18
CA LEU A 73 -2.85 -39.29 -25.76
C LEU A 73 -3.74 -40.39 -26.36
N ALA A 74 -3.15 -41.45 -26.93
CA ALA A 74 -3.89 -42.56 -27.50
C ALA A 74 -4.49 -43.49 -26.43
N HIS A 75 -3.82 -43.68 -25.28
CA HIS A 75 -4.33 -44.51 -24.18
C HIS A 75 -5.45 -43.80 -23.40
N GLY A 76 -5.55 -42.47 -23.50
CA GLY A 76 -6.48 -41.65 -22.73
C GLY A 76 -7.82 -41.35 -23.39
N ALA A 77 -8.17 -41.98 -24.53
CA ALA A 77 -9.32 -41.57 -25.30
C ALA A 77 -9.98 -42.71 -26.07
N THR A 78 -11.27 -42.94 -25.80
CA THR A 78 -12.19 -43.70 -26.68
C THR A 78 -12.62 -42.89 -27.90
N ASP A 79 -12.34 -41.58 -27.92
CA ASP A 79 -12.70 -40.64 -28.98
C ASP A 79 -11.59 -39.56 -29.13
N THR A 80 -11.02 -39.42 -30.34
CA THR A 80 -9.79 -38.66 -30.64
C THR A 80 -9.92 -37.14 -30.44
N ARG A 81 -9.97 -36.69 -29.18
CA ARG A 81 -10.04 -35.25 -28.83
C ARG A 81 -8.70 -34.53 -28.79
N ALA A 82 -7.58 -35.26 -28.78
CA ALA A 82 -6.24 -34.70 -28.84
C ALA A 82 -5.26 -35.62 -29.59
N ALA A 83 -4.49 -35.08 -30.53
CA ALA A 83 -3.49 -35.83 -31.29
C ALA A 83 -2.33 -34.94 -31.74
N ILE A 84 -1.09 -35.47 -31.68
CA ILE A 84 0.09 -34.77 -32.20
C ILE A 84 0.38 -35.24 -33.63
N LEU A 85 0.24 -34.33 -34.57
CA LEU A 85 0.51 -34.54 -35.99
C LEU A 85 1.92 -34.08 -36.35
N THR A 86 2.58 -34.82 -37.23
CA THR A 86 3.82 -34.37 -37.86
C THR A 86 3.45 -33.67 -39.15
N LEU A 87 3.62 -32.35 -39.18
CA LEU A 87 3.30 -31.48 -40.33
C LEU A 87 4.50 -30.58 -40.56
N ALA A 88 5.06 -30.58 -41.77
CA ALA A 88 6.22 -29.74 -42.07
C ALA A 88 5.94 -28.25 -41.74
N PRO A 89 6.87 -27.52 -41.08
CA PRO A 89 8.23 -27.91 -40.69
C PRO A 89 8.38 -28.48 -39.25
N GLY A 90 7.32 -28.99 -38.63
CA GLY A 90 7.40 -29.58 -37.29
C GLY A 90 6.16 -30.35 -36.85
N TYR A 91 5.53 -29.88 -35.77
CA TYR A 91 4.46 -30.60 -35.08
C TYR A 91 3.26 -29.70 -34.78
N GLN A 92 2.07 -30.26 -34.84
CA GLN A 92 0.83 -29.62 -34.41
C GLN A 92 0.16 -30.51 -33.37
N LEU A 93 -0.19 -29.95 -32.22
CA LEU A 93 -1.16 -30.58 -31.33
C LEU A 93 -2.56 -30.17 -31.78
N ARG A 94 -3.27 -31.10 -32.41
CA ARG A 94 -4.70 -30.94 -32.71
C ARG A 94 -5.47 -31.30 -31.45
N VAL A 95 -6.25 -30.37 -30.93
CA VAL A 95 -7.03 -30.56 -29.72
C VAL A 95 -8.32 -29.74 -29.79
N ASP A 96 -9.41 -30.28 -29.28
CA ASP A 96 -10.64 -29.52 -29.09
C ASP A 96 -10.38 -28.36 -28.10
N PRO A 97 -10.56 -27.08 -28.51
CA PRO A 97 -10.35 -25.93 -27.63
C PRO A 97 -11.12 -26.03 -26.32
N ASP A 98 -12.31 -26.63 -26.32
CA ASP A 98 -13.14 -26.77 -25.10
C ASP A 98 -12.55 -27.71 -24.07
N THR A 99 -11.52 -28.49 -24.43
CA THR A 99 -10.82 -29.36 -23.50
C THR A 99 -9.60 -28.69 -22.83
N VAL A 100 -9.25 -27.46 -23.21
CA VAL A 100 -8.10 -26.72 -22.63
C VAL A 100 -8.62 -25.48 -21.89
N ASP A 101 -8.29 -25.38 -20.61
CA ASP A 101 -8.70 -24.25 -19.75
C ASP A 101 -8.34 -22.87 -20.31
N LEU A 102 -7.20 -22.72 -21.00
CA LEU A 102 -6.79 -21.48 -21.68
C LEU A 102 -7.83 -20.99 -22.70
N PHE A 103 -8.38 -21.86 -23.54
CA PHE A 103 -9.37 -21.43 -24.54
C PHE A 103 -10.73 -21.21 -23.91
N GLN A 104 -11.08 -21.98 -22.87
CA GLN A 104 -12.27 -21.71 -22.07
C GLN A 104 -12.19 -20.32 -21.43
N PHE A 105 -11.06 -19.98 -20.81
CA PHE A 105 -10.78 -18.65 -20.24
C PHE A 105 -10.97 -17.55 -21.28
N ARG A 106 -10.29 -17.64 -22.43
CA ARG A 106 -10.42 -16.64 -23.50
C ARG A 106 -11.86 -16.45 -23.98
N ARG A 107 -12.60 -17.55 -24.18
CA ARG A 107 -14.01 -17.50 -24.57
C ARG A 107 -14.88 -16.82 -23.50
N HIS A 108 -14.65 -17.12 -22.22
CA HIS A 108 -15.36 -16.46 -21.13
C HIS A 108 -15.04 -14.96 -21.07
N VAL A 109 -13.77 -14.57 -21.24
CA VAL A 109 -13.37 -13.15 -21.28
C VAL A 109 -14.05 -12.42 -22.44
N GLU A 110 -14.04 -12.99 -23.65
CA GLU A 110 -14.72 -12.42 -24.81
C GLU A 110 -16.23 -12.25 -24.58
N ARG A 111 -16.86 -13.25 -23.98
CA ARG A 111 -18.28 -13.20 -23.61
C ARG A 111 -18.56 -12.13 -22.56
N GLY A 112 -17.79 -12.07 -21.48
CA GLY A 112 -17.94 -11.06 -20.43
C GLY A 112 -17.76 -9.64 -20.95
N ARG A 113 -16.80 -9.43 -21.85
CA ARG A 113 -16.64 -8.16 -22.57
C ARG A 113 -17.83 -7.81 -23.46
N ALA A 114 -18.44 -8.80 -24.12
CA ALA A 114 -19.64 -8.60 -24.92
C ALA A 114 -20.84 -8.20 -24.05
N GLU A 115 -21.04 -8.89 -22.92
CA GLU A 115 -22.07 -8.58 -21.93
C GLU A 115 -21.90 -7.14 -21.40
N ALA A 116 -20.68 -6.74 -21.04
CA ALA A 116 -20.37 -5.38 -20.60
C ALA A 116 -20.64 -4.31 -21.68
N ARG A 117 -20.29 -4.58 -22.95
CA ARG A 117 -20.59 -3.67 -24.07
C ARG A 117 -22.08 -3.45 -24.29
N THR A 118 -22.91 -4.44 -23.95
CA THR A 118 -24.38 -4.33 -24.02
C THR A 118 -25.01 -3.71 -22.77
N GLY A 119 -24.20 -3.34 -21.77
CA GLY A 119 -24.65 -2.76 -20.50
C GLY A 119 -25.08 -3.80 -19.45
N ASP A 120 -25.04 -5.10 -19.76
CA ASP A 120 -25.30 -6.17 -18.80
C ASP A 120 -24.05 -6.46 -17.96
N HIS A 121 -23.69 -5.49 -17.12
CA HIS A 121 -22.53 -5.57 -16.26
C HIS A 121 -22.66 -6.66 -15.18
N ALA A 122 -23.89 -7.02 -14.78
CA ALA A 122 -24.14 -8.11 -13.84
C ALA A 122 -23.76 -9.47 -14.44
N ALA A 123 -24.19 -9.76 -15.67
CA ALA A 123 -23.76 -10.95 -16.38
C ALA A 123 -22.23 -10.94 -16.61
N ALA A 124 -21.67 -9.79 -17.00
CA ALA A 124 -20.24 -9.64 -17.22
C ALA A 124 -19.41 -9.99 -15.97
N VAL A 125 -19.82 -9.52 -14.78
CA VAL A 125 -19.17 -9.86 -13.50
C VAL A 125 -19.19 -11.37 -13.26
N CYS A 126 -20.34 -12.03 -13.44
CA CYS A 126 -20.45 -13.47 -13.28
C CYS A 126 -19.56 -14.24 -14.26
N THR A 127 -19.58 -13.88 -15.54
CA THR A 127 -18.80 -14.55 -16.59
C THR A 127 -17.30 -14.34 -16.39
N LEU A 128 -16.85 -13.12 -16.10
CA LEU A 128 -15.43 -12.79 -15.90
C LEU A 128 -14.88 -13.43 -14.62
N ARG A 129 -15.66 -13.47 -13.53
CA ARG A 129 -15.29 -14.20 -12.31
C ARG A 129 -15.13 -15.69 -12.58
N GLY A 130 -16.02 -16.28 -13.39
CA GLY A 130 -15.89 -17.67 -13.85
C GLY A 130 -14.61 -17.91 -14.64
N ALA A 131 -14.25 -16.98 -15.54
CA ALA A 131 -13.00 -17.03 -16.30
C ALA A 131 -11.77 -17.01 -15.38
N LEU A 132 -11.72 -16.04 -14.45
CA LEU A 132 -10.62 -15.89 -13.50
C LEU A 132 -10.51 -17.09 -12.55
N GLY A 133 -11.63 -17.74 -12.21
CA GLY A 133 -11.65 -18.97 -11.42
C GLY A 133 -11.02 -20.19 -12.08
N LEU A 134 -10.74 -20.14 -13.39
CA LEU A 134 -9.97 -21.19 -14.08
C LEU A 134 -8.47 -21.14 -13.73
N TRP A 135 -7.99 -20.01 -13.23
CA TRP A 135 -6.60 -19.84 -12.83
C TRP A 135 -6.34 -20.44 -11.45
N GLY A 136 -5.47 -21.44 -11.38
CA GLY A 136 -5.01 -22.08 -10.15
C GLY A 136 -3.70 -21.51 -9.61
N GLY A 137 -3.13 -20.48 -10.25
CA GLY A 137 -1.85 -19.86 -9.90
C GLY A 137 -1.12 -19.36 -11.15
N VAL A 138 0.20 -19.17 -11.02
CA VAL A 138 1.07 -18.82 -12.16
C VAL A 138 0.97 -19.90 -13.24
N ALA A 139 0.78 -19.49 -14.49
CA ALA A 139 0.67 -20.42 -15.61
C ALA A 139 1.93 -21.28 -15.74
N LEU A 140 1.75 -22.59 -15.85
CA LEU A 140 2.81 -23.60 -15.90
C LEU A 140 3.81 -23.51 -14.74
N ALA A 141 3.35 -23.17 -13.52
CA ALA A 141 4.20 -23.00 -12.33
C ALA A 141 5.13 -24.20 -12.05
N ASP A 142 4.70 -25.42 -12.35
CA ASP A 142 5.47 -26.66 -12.20
C ASP A 142 6.64 -26.80 -13.19
N LEU A 143 6.67 -25.96 -14.22
CA LEU A 143 7.73 -25.90 -15.23
C LEU A 143 8.58 -24.63 -15.08
N ALA A 144 8.14 -23.68 -14.25
CA ALA A 144 8.74 -22.37 -14.02
C ALA A 144 9.95 -22.39 -13.06
N ASP A 145 10.26 -23.52 -12.41
CA ASP A 145 11.45 -23.69 -11.54
C ASP A 145 12.81 -23.67 -12.28
N GLY A 146 12.82 -23.32 -13.58
CA GLY A 146 14.03 -23.05 -14.35
C GLY A 146 13.82 -21.83 -15.25
N ASP A 147 14.85 -21.38 -15.96
CA ASP A 147 14.91 -20.18 -16.83
C ASP A 147 13.94 -20.18 -18.04
N LEU A 148 12.72 -20.69 -17.85
CA LEU A 148 11.67 -20.84 -18.83
C LEU A 148 11.01 -19.48 -19.09
N ASN A 149 11.69 -18.65 -19.87
CA ASN A 149 11.19 -17.35 -20.27
C ASN A 149 10.50 -17.43 -21.65
N TRP A 150 9.28 -17.94 -21.68
CA TRP A 150 8.48 -17.99 -22.90
C TRP A 150 7.65 -16.71 -23.04
N PRO A 151 7.77 -15.94 -24.14
CA PRO A 151 6.96 -14.74 -24.35
C PRO A 151 5.45 -15.01 -24.34
N GLU A 152 5.04 -16.24 -24.70
CA GLU A 152 3.65 -16.67 -24.61
C GLU A 152 3.09 -16.66 -23.17
N LEU A 153 3.94 -16.84 -22.15
CA LEU A 153 3.54 -16.77 -20.74
C LEU A 153 3.32 -15.32 -20.29
N ASP A 154 4.18 -14.38 -20.70
CA ASP A 154 3.99 -12.95 -20.41
C ASP A 154 2.71 -12.40 -21.05
N GLY A 155 2.44 -12.82 -22.29
CA GLY A 155 1.19 -12.50 -22.98
C GLY A 155 -0.03 -13.06 -22.25
N LEU A 156 0.08 -14.28 -21.71
CA LEU A 156 -1.00 -14.92 -20.95
C LEU A 156 -1.25 -14.22 -19.61
N GLU A 157 -0.22 -13.81 -18.89
CA GLU A 157 -0.36 -13.00 -17.67
C GLU A 157 -0.98 -11.62 -17.98
N SER A 158 -0.58 -11.01 -19.10
CA SER A 158 -1.20 -9.76 -19.56
C SER A 158 -2.68 -9.93 -19.89
N GLU A 159 -3.09 -11.07 -20.47
CA GLU A 159 -4.49 -11.42 -20.69
C GLU A 159 -5.26 -11.60 -19.36
N ARG A 160 -4.63 -12.22 -18.34
CA ARG A 160 -5.21 -12.36 -16.99
C ARG A 160 -5.46 -11.00 -16.35
N LEU A 161 -4.47 -10.12 -16.38
CA LEU A 161 -4.57 -8.77 -15.83
C LEU A 161 -5.64 -7.95 -16.54
N GLY A 162 -5.72 -8.05 -17.87
CA GLY A 162 -6.79 -7.41 -18.63
C GLY A 162 -8.19 -7.91 -18.24
N ALA A 163 -8.34 -9.21 -18.00
CA ALA A 163 -9.61 -9.79 -17.52
C ALA A 163 -9.97 -9.34 -16.09
N LEU A 164 -8.98 -9.19 -15.21
CA LEU A 164 -9.17 -8.61 -13.87
C LEU A 164 -9.66 -7.16 -13.95
N GLU A 165 -9.03 -6.34 -14.78
CA GLU A 165 -9.46 -4.96 -15.01
C GLU A 165 -10.90 -4.89 -15.52
N ASP A 166 -11.26 -5.74 -16.50
CA ASP A 166 -12.63 -5.77 -17.04
C ASP A 166 -13.64 -6.21 -15.98
N TYR A 167 -13.27 -7.15 -15.11
CA TYR A 167 -14.10 -7.62 -14.00
C TYR A 167 -14.34 -6.53 -12.96
N PHE A 168 -13.29 -5.79 -12.58
CA PHE A 168 -13.41 -4.68 -11.64
C PHE A 168 -14.21 -3.52 -12.23
N GLU A 169 -14.03 -3.21 -13.52
CA GLU A 169 -14.82 -2.19 -14.20
C GLU A 169 -16.31 -2.53 -14.19
N ALA A 170 -16.66 -3.76 -14.55
CA ALA A 170 -18.05 -4.23 -14.51
C ALA A 170 -18.62 -4.21 -13.09
N GLY A 171 -17.84 -4.61 -12.08
CA GLY A 171 -18.24 -4.55 -10.67
C GLY A 171 -18.48 -3.13 -10.17
N LEU A 172 -17.63 -2.18 -10.58
CA LEU A 172 -17.81 -0.77 -10.28
C LEU A 172 -19.06 -0.20 -10.96
N ALA A 173 -19.36 -0.60 -12.19
CA ALA A 173 -20.52 -0.12 -12.93
C ALA A 173 -21.86 -0.47 -12.23
N ILE A 174 -21.94 -1.59 -11.52
CA ILE A 174 -23.14 -2.03 -10.77
C ILE A 174 -23.07 -1.74 -9.27
N GLY A 175 -22.07 -0.98 -8.82
CA GLY A 175 -21.97 -0.55 -7.42
C GLY A 175 -21.40 -1.59 -6.45
N HIS A 176 -20.75 -2.66 -6.90
CA HIS A 176 -20.09 -3.65 -6.03
C HIS A 176 -18.72 -3.21 -5.48
N HIS A 177 -18.50 -1.91 -5.29
CA HIS A 177 -17.22 -1.35 -4.87
C HIS A 177 -16.71 -1.91 -3.52
N HIS A 178 -17.60 -2.28 -2.61
CA HIS A 178 -17.23 -2.94 -1.34
C HIS A 178 -16.76 -4.39 -1.54
N GLU A 179 -17.43 -5.15 -2.42
CA GLU A 179 -17.16 -6.58 -2.63
C GLU A 179 -15.82 -6.82 -3.33
N ILE A 180 -15.48 -5.96 -4.29
CA ILE A 180 -14.26 -6.10 -5.08
C ILE A 180 -13.02 -5.47 -4.42
N LEU A 181 -13.19 -4.63 -3.38
CA LEU A 181 -12.13 -3.79 -2.83
C LEU A 181 -10.89 -4.60 -2.40
N GLY A 182 -11.08 -5.70 -1.66
CA GLY A 182 -9.97 -6.50 -1.16
C GLY A 182 -9.21 -7.27 -2.25
N GLU A 183 -9.87 -7.63 -3.34
CA GLU A 183 -9.22 -8.25 -4.50
C GLU A 183 -8.46 -7.21 -5.33
N LEU A 184 -9.07 -6.05 -5.55
CA LEU A 184 -8.48 -4.93 -6.27
C LEU A 184 -7.25 -4.34 -5.55
N GLN A 185 -7.28 -4.25 -4.22
CA GLN A 185 -6.10 -3.86 -3.43
C GLN A 185 -4.91 -4.82 -3.61
N ARG A 186 -5.17 -6.14 -3.69
CA ARG A 186 -4.13 -7.13 -3.95
C ARG A 186 -3.57 -6.99 -5.37
N ALA A 187 -4.44 -6.84 -6.37
CA ALA A 187 -4.01 -6.65 -7.76
C ALA A 187 -3.13 -5.39 -7.94
N VAL A 188 -3.49 -4.27 -7.32
CA VAL A 188 -2.66 -3.05 -7.34
C VAL A 188 -1.37 -3.19 -6.52
N ALA A 189 -1.34 -4.02 -5.48
CA ALA A 189 -0.11 -4.28 -4.74
C ALA A 189 0.88 -5.13 -5.54
N GLU A 190 0.38 -6.04 -6.38
CA GLU A 190 1.17 -6.87 -7.29
C GLU A 190 1.75 -6.05 -8.45
N ASP A 191 0.96 -5.16 -9.07
CA ASP A 191 1.41 -4.25 -10.13
C ASP A 191 0.99 -2.80 -9.87
N PRO A 192 1.76 -2.05 -9.05
CA PRO A 192 1.42 -0.68 -8.69
C PRO A 192 1.44 0.32 -9.85
N LEU A 193 2.13 0.00 -10.94
CA LEU A 193 2.33 0.89 -12.09
C LEU A 193 1.23 0.74 -13.15
N ARG A 194 0.37 -0.27 -13.02
CA ARG A 194 -0.79 -0.44 -13.88
C ARG A 194 -1.87 0.58 -13.54
N GLU A 195 -1.81 1.72 -14.23
CA GLU A 195 -2.65 2.89 -13.96
C GLU A 195 -4.15 2.59 -13.97
N ARG A 196 -4.64 1.69 -14.83
CA ARG A 196 -6.06 1.33 -14.90
C ARG A 196 -6.56 0.67 -13.61
N LEU A 197 -5.80 -0.28 -13.04
CA LEU A 197 -6.12 -0.88 -11.74
C LEU A 197 -6.06 0.17 -10.62
N SER A 198 -5.10 1.09 -10.67
CA SER A 198 -5.00 2.19 -9.70
C SER A 198 -6.20 3.13 -9.79
N CYS A 199 -6.65 3.50 -10.99
CA CYS A 199 -7.87 4.28 -11.20
C CYS A 199 -9.10 3.56 -10.61
N GLN A 200 -9.27 2.27 -10.90
CA GLN A 200 -10.37 1.48 -10.37
C GLN A 200 -10.34 1.43 -8.83
N LEU A 201 -9.16 1.27 -8.23
CA LEU A 201 -9.00 1.26 -6.78
C LEU A 201 -9.35 2.63 -6.17
N MET A 202 -8.93 3.71 -6.81
CA MET A 202 -9.29 5.07 -6.40
C MET A 202 -10.80 5.29 -6.41
N VAL A 203 -11.50 4.85 -7.47
CA VAL A 203 -12.97 4.92 -7.56
C VAL A 203 -13.62 4.06 -6.47
N ALA A 204 -13.14 2.83 -6.27
CA ALA A 204 -13.67 1.94 -5.24
C ALA A 204 -13.53 2.55 -3.83
N LEU A 205 -12.34 3.06 -3.50
CA LEU A 205 -12.06 3.70 -2.20
C LEU A 205 -12.89 4.96 -2.01
N TYR A 206 -13.01 5.81 -3.04
CA TYR A 206 -13.85 7.01 -3.00
C TYR A 206 -15.31 6.65 -2.70
N ARG A 207 -15.88 5.68 -3.42
CA ARG A 207 -17.27 5.21 -3.21
C ARG A 207 -17.48 4.54 -1.85
N CYS A 208 -16.43 3.97 -1.25
CA CYS A 208 -16.44 3.50 0.14
C CYS A 208 -16.35 4.64 1.19
N GLY A 209 -16.34 5.91 0.78
CA GLY A 209 -16.15 7.06 1.68
C GLY A 209 -14.69 7.26 2.13
N ARG A 210 -13.73 6.58 1.51
CA ARG A 210 -12.30 6.60 1.87
C ARG A 210 -11.50 7.50 0.92
N GLN A 211 -11.92 8.76 0.80
CA GLN A 211 -11.33 9.72 -0.14
C GLN A 211 -9.81 9.91 0.06
N THR A 212 -9.34 10.03 1.30
CA THR A 212 -7.91 10.18 1.61
C THR A 212 -7.09 8.97 1.14
N ASP A 213 -7.64 7.76 1.26
CA ASP A 213 -6.98 6.54 0.79
C ASP A 213 -6.95 6.50 -0.74
N ALA A 214 -8.02 6.94 -1.41
CA ALA A 214 -8.04 7.07 -2.87
C ALA A 214 -6.95 8.03 -3.36
N LEU A 215 -6.84 9.23 -2.77
CA LEU A 215 -5.77 10.17 -3.13
C LEU A 215 -4.37 9.63 -2.79
N SER A 216 -4.23 8.85 -1.72
CA SER A 216 -2.96 8.20 -1.37
C SER A 216 -2.50 7.21 -2.44
N VAL A 217 -3.42 6.51 -3.12
CA VAL A 217 -3.09 5.64 -4.27
C VAL A 217 -2.47 6.45 -5.40
N PHE A 218 -3.06 7.60 -5.76
CA PHE A 218 -2.51 8.52 -6.77
C PHE A 218 -1.10 8.99 -6.41
N TRP A 219 -0.88 9.44 -5.18
CA TRP A 219 0.43 9.91 -4.75
C TRP A 219 1.48 8.82 -4.84
N ARG A 220 1.15 7.59 -4.45
CA ARG A 220 2.07 6.46 -4.50
C ARG A 220 2.50 6.13 -5.94
N ILE A 221 1.54 5.99 -6.87
CA ILE A 221 1.86 5.67 -8.26
C ILE A 221 2.60 6.84 -8.94
N ARG A 222 2.24 8.09 -8.64
CA ARG A 222 2.94 9.26 -9.17
C ARG A 222 4.39 9.30 -8.71
N THR A 223 4.64 9.12 -7.42
CA THR A 223 6.01 9.07 -6.89
C THR A 223 6.81 7.99 -7.60
N GLU A 224 6.25 6.79 -7.75
CA GLU A 224 6.91 5.69 -8.43
C GLU A 224 7.23 5.99 -9.91
N LEU A 225 6.28 6.55 -10.66
CA LEU A 225 6.45 6.90 -12.07
C LEU A 225 7.52 7.98 -12.26
N VAL A 226 7.50 9.01 -11.41
CA VAL A 226 8.44 10.13 -11.48
C VAL A 226 9.84 9.66 -11.06
N GLU A 227 9.96 8.96 -9.94
CA GLU A 227 11.26 8.56 -9.39
C GLU A 227 11.94 7.46 -10.22
N ARG A 228 11.20 6.47 -10.71
CA ARG A 228 11.80 5.34 -11.44
C ARG A 228 11.91 5.57 -12.94
N PHE A 229 10.97 6.32 -13.53
CA PHE A 229 10.87 6.45 -14.98
C PHE A 229 10.96 7.89 -15.48
N GLY A 230 10.93 8.89 -14.59
CA GLY A 230 10.86 10.30 -14.98
C GLY A 230 9.56 10.65 -15.72
N LEU A 231 8.51 9.83 -15.53
CA LEU A 231 7.22 9.98 -16.21
C LEU A 231 6.19 10.58 -15.26
N GLU A 232 5.30 11.42 -15.79
CA GLU A 232 4.12 11.87 -15.06
C GLU A 232 2.95 10.90 -15.32
N PRO A 233 2.00 10.76 -14.35
CA PRO A 233 0.81 9.93 -14.51
C PRO A 233 0.00 10.28 -15.77
N SER A 234 -0.75 9.31 -16.29
CA SER A 234 -1.60 9.54 -17.46
C SER A 234 -2.63 10.66 -17.23
N ARG A 235 -3.17 11.17 -18.34
CA ARG A 235 -4.25 12.15 -18.31
C ARG A 235 -5.48 11.64 -17.58
N GLU A 236 -5.79 10.35 -17.71
CA GLU A 236 -6.94 9.72 -17.08
C GLU A 236 -6.78 9.71 -15.56
N LEU A 237 -5.63 9.25 -15.07
CA LEU A 237 -5.34 9.20 -13.64
C LEU A 237 -5.31 10.59 -12.97
N ARG A 238 -4.72 11.60 -13.63
CA ARG A 238 -4.78 13.00 -13.15
C ARG A 238 -6.18 13.60 -13.18
N ARG A 239 -7.01 13.24 -14.16
CA ARG A 239 -8.41 13.68 -14.21
C ARG A 239 -9.20 13.08 -13.05
N LEU A 240 -8.96 11.82 -12.73
CA LEU A 240 -9.61 11.15 -11.62
C LEU A 240 -9.23 11.78 -10.28
N GLU A 241 -7.96 12.08 -10.04
CA GLU A 241 -7.50 12.82 -8.86
C GLU A 241 -8.31 14.13 -8.68
N ARG A 242 -8.39 14.93 -9.75
CA ARG A 242 -9.17 16.18 -9.74
C ARG A 242 -10.65 15.94 -9.47
N SER A 243 -11.25 14.96 -10.13
CA SER A 243 -12.66 14.62 -9.95
C SER A 243 -12.97 14.22 -8.51
N ILE A 244 -12.03 13.52 -7.85
CA ILE A 244 -12.14 13.14 -6.43
C ILE A 244 -12.01 14.37 -5.51
N LEU A 245 -11.14 15.32 -5.82
CA LEU A 245 -10.99 16.57 -5.05
C LEU A 245 -12.22 17.48 -5.20
N GLU A 246 -12.84 17.48 -6.38
CA GLU A 246 -14.00 18.32 -6.72
C GLU A 246 -15.35 17.65 -6.38
N HIS A 247 -15.34 16.41 -5.87
CA HIS A 247 -16.55 15.60 -5.63
C HIS A 247 -17.46 15.51 -6.86
N ALA A 248 -16.87 15.21 -8.02
CA ALA A 248 -17.58 15.21 -9.28
C ALA A 248 -18.72 14.15 -9.27
N PRO A 249 -19.93 14.51 -9.78
CA PRO A 249 -21.13 13.67 -9.69
C PRO A 249 -21.05 12.39 -10.53
N ASP A 250 -20.16 12.33 -11.52
CA ASP A 250 -19.89 11.13 -12.34
C ASP A 250 -19.14 10.03 -11.58
N LEU A 251 -18.56 10.34 -10.42
CA LEU A 251 -17.95 9.36 -9.51
C LEU A 251 -18.96 8.64 -8.63
N GLU A 252 -20.19 9.14 -8.52
CA GLU A 252 -21.23 8.49 -7.73
C GLU A 252 -21.64 7.15 -8.37
N VAL A 253 -22.22 6.27 -7.55
CA VAL A 253 -22.75 4.99 -8.05
C VAL A 253 -23.91 5.32 -8.99
N PRO A 254 -23.98 4.74 -10.20
CA PRO A 254 -25.17 4.87 -11.02
C PRO A 254 -26.35 4.41 -10.17
N ALA A 255 -27.29 5.33 -9.89
CA ALA A 255 -28.49 4.97 -9.15
C ALA A 255 -29.12 3.81 -9.90
N ALA A 256 -29.18 2.63 -9.26
CA ALA A 256 -29.99 1.54 -9.78
C ALA A 256 -31.37 2.16 -10.07
N PRO A 257 -31.98 1.91 -11.24
CA PRO A 257 -33.32 2.40 -11.50
C PRO A 257 -34.16 1.94 -10.32
N VAL A 258 -34.58 2.92 -9.51
CA VAL A 258 -35.45 2.68 -8.39
C VAL A 258 -36.71 2.19 -9.07
N THR A 259 -36.88 0.87 -9.11
CA THR A 259 -38.20 0.32 -9.40
C THR A 259 -39.01 0.90 -8.27
N GLU A 260 -39.85 1.91 -8.58
CA GLU A 260 -40.81 2.43 -7.64
C GLU A 260 -41.42 1.21 -6.97
N TYR A 261 -41.15 1.05 -5.67
CA TYR A 261 -41.94 0.17 -4.85
C TYR A 261 -43.34 0.77 -4.95
N GLN A 262 -44.15 0.27 -5.89
CA GLN A 262 -45.57 0.51 -5.91
C GLN A 262 -46.04 0.16 -4.51
N LYS A 263 -46.42 1.21 -3.78
CA LYS A 263 -47.01 1.13 -2.46
C LYS A 263 -48.05 0.02 -2.53
N ALA A 264 -47.78 -1.09 -1.85
CA ALA A 264 -48.74 -2.19 -1.77
C ALA A 264 -50.08 -1.60 -1.33
N PRO A 265 -51.21 -2.00 -1.95
CA PRO A 265 -52.50 -1.44 -1.60
C PRO A 265 -52.74 -1.68 -0.10
N GLU A 266 -53.03 -0.59 0.61
CA GLU A 266 -53.42 -0.60 2.01
C GLU A 266 -54.52 -1.66 2.21
N ARG A 267 -54.23 -2.66 3.04
CA ARG A 267 -55.24 -3.63 3.45
C ARG A 267 -56.37 -2.88 4.17
N PRO A 268 -57.64 -3.19 3.91
CA PRO A 268 -58.75 -2.53 4.57
C PRO A 268 -58.73 -2.83 6.06
N THR A 269 -58.86 -1.76 6.83
CA THR A 269 -58.98 -1.74 8.29
C THR A 269 -60.24 -2.50 8.72
N GLY A 270 -60.07 -3.61 9.43
CA GLY A 270 -61.15 -4.29 10.16
C GLY A 270 -61.32 -3.67 11.56
N PRO A 271 -62.53 -3.74 12.15
CA PRO A 271 -62.91 -2.85 13.25
C PRO A 271 -62.39 -3.30 14.62
N THR A 272 -62.18 -2.29 15.44
CA THR A 272 -61.86 -2.29 16.86
C THR A 272 -62.86 -3.11 17.69
N LEU A 273 -62.36 -3.90 18.65
CA LEU A 273 -63.12 -4.21 19.86
C LEU A 273 -62.26 -3.95 21.11
N VAL A 274 -62.93 -3.35 22.07
CA VAL A 274 -62.45 -2.68 23.27
C VAL A 274 -62.29 -3.67 24.44
N GLU A 275 -61.14 -3.61 25.10
CA GLU A 275 -60.88 -3.55 26.55
C GLU A 275 -61.68 -4.46 27.53
N GLN A 276 -60.95 -5.21 28.37
CA GLN A 276 -61.28 -5.34 29.80
C GLN A 276 -60.07 -5.81 30.64
N GLN A 277 -59.84 -5.08 31.74
CA GLN A 277 -58.75 -5.18 32.72
C GLN A 277 -59.10 -6.07 33.93
N ALA A 278 -58.09 -6.27 34.80
CA ALA A 278 -58.09 -6.65 36.25
C ALA A 278 -57.58 -8.09 36.54
N THR A 279 -56.75 -8.43 37.53
CA THR A 279 -56.14 -7.74 38.70
C THR A 279 -55.10 -8.66 39.39
N ARG A 280 -54.02 -8.06 39.93
CA ARG A 280 -53.17 -8.36 41.14
C ARG A 280 -52.63 -9.77 41.53
N ARG A 281 -51.29 -9.78 41.76
CA ARG A 281 -50.32 -10.55 42.64
C ARG A 281 -50.87 -11.34 43.86
N PRO A 282 -50.13 -12.30 44.52
CA PRO A 282 -48.66 -12.31 44.80
C PRO A 282 -47.88 -13.67 44.88
N ASP A 283 -46.54 -13.54 44.97
CA ASP A 283 -45.47 -14.32 45.65
C ASP A 283 -45.19 -15.85 45.45
N ALA A 284 -43.89 -16.16 45.45
CA ALA A 284 -43.14 -17.40 45.11
C ALA A 284 -43.02 -18.39 46.33
N PRO A 285 -42.30 -19.57 46.30
CA PRO A 285 -41.11 -19.91 45.51
C PRO A 285 -40.89 -21.37 45.03
N ASP A 286 -39.79 -21.50 44.28
CA ASP A 286 -38.80 -22.59 44.17
C ASP A 286 -38.81 -23.67 43.06
N ALA A 287 -37.70 -23.59 42.30
CA ALA A 287 -36.81 -24.64 41.82
C ALA A 287 -37.24 -25.52 40.63
N ARG A 288 -36.74 -25.16 39.43
CA ARG A 288 -35.62 -25.82 38.73
C ARG A 288 -35.51 -25.39 37.25
N ASP A 289 -34.26 -25.16 36.83
CA ASP A 289 -33.72 -25.17 35.47
C ASP A 289 -34.35 -24.31 34.36
N ALA A 290 -33.82 -23.08 34.23
CA ALA A 290 -33.39 -22.51 32.95
C ALA A 290 -32.66 -21.17 33.18
N SER A 291 -31.39 -21.06 32.78
CA SER A 291 -30.75 -19.79 32.39
C SER A 291 -29.27 -20.00 32.04
N SER A 292 -28.98 -20.25 30.76
CA SER A 292 -27.64 -20.09 30.19
C SER A 292 -27.69 -19.09 29.04
N VAL A 293 -27.54 -17.80 29.36
CA VAL A 293 -26.86 -16.83 28.49
C VAL A 293 -26.12 -15.82 29.37
N SER A 294 -24.84 -15.62 29.06
CA SER A 294 -24.00 -14.43 29.34
C SER A 294 -22.96 -14.52 30.46
N ARG A 295 -21.78 -13.98 30.09
CA ARG A 295 -20.54 -13.71 30.82
C ARG A 295 -19.64 -14.91 31.07
N VAL A 296 -18.48 -14.92 30.40
CA VAL A 296 -17.17 -14.90 31.08
C VAL A 296 -16.11 -14.26 30.16
N LEU A 297 -15.72 -13.03 30.49
CA LEU A 297 -14.33 -12.58 30.42
C LEU A 297 -13.88 -12.41 31.86
N SER A 298 -13.00 -13.28 32.37
CA SER A 298 -11.82 -12.95 33.19
C SER A 298 -11.25 -14.16 33.95
N ARG A 299 -9.94 -14.33 33.74
CA ARG A 299 -8.90 -14.80 34.69
C ARG A 299 -9.04 -16.20 35.30
N VAL A 300 -8.11 -17.08 34.93
CA VAL A 300 -7.35 -17.86 35.92
C VAL A 300 -5.88 -17.86 35.50
N GLY A 301 -5.03 -17.37 36.40
CA GLY A 301 -3.62 -17.71 36.43
C GLY A 301 -3.34 -18.53 37.69
N ARG A 302 -2.28 -19.35 37.59
CA ARG A 302 -1.54 -20.05 38.66
C ARG A 302 -2.26 -21.29 39.25
N GLU A 303 -1.60 -22.42 39.54
CA GLU A 303 -0.17 -22.72 39.67
C GLU A 303 0.10 -24.24 39.85
N HIS A 304 1.39 -24.59 39.79
CA HIS A 304 2.14 -25.75 40.33
C HIS A 304 2.75 -26.70 39.27
N ARG A 305 4.07 -26.68 38.99
CA ARG A 305 5.32 -26.82 39.79
C ARG A 305 5.79 -28.28 39.73
N HIS A 306 7.02 -28.51 39.22
CA HIS A 306 8.03 -29.58 39.49
C HIS A 306 9.18 -29.31 38.47
N ASP A 307 10.22 -28.55 38.79
CA ASP A 307 11.49 -28.90 39.49
C ASP A 307 12.30 -30.04 38.83
N HIS A 308 13.41 -29.72 38.16
CA HIS A 308 14.73 -30.30 38.47
C HIS A 308 15.91 -29.65 37.73
N ARG A 309 16.82 -29.12 38.54
CA ARG A 309 18.30 -29.15 38.50
C ARG A 309 19.05 -28.77 37.21
N VAL A 310 19.70 -27.61 37.31
CA VAL A 310 20.88 -27.18 36.56
C VAL A 310 22.13 -27.95 37.05
N VAL A 311 22.92 -28.46 36.09
CA VAL A 311 24.34 -28.80 36.28
C VAL A 311 25.14 -27.79 35.46
N PRO A 312 26.16 -27.10 36.02
CA PRO A 312 27.00 -26.20 35.26
C PRO A 312 28.16 -26.98 34.64
N ASP A 313 28.51 -26.64 33.40
CA ASP A 313 29.85 -26.94 32.89
C ASP A 313 30.64 -25.64 32.79
N ARG A 314 31.83 -25.69 33.38
CA ARG A 314 32.88 -24.68 33.54
C ARG A 314 34.09 -25.42 32.97
N VAL A 315 34.97 -24.95 32.11
CA VAL A 315 35.72 -23.67 31.96
C VAL A 315 36.31 -23.78 30.51
N GLU A 316 36.52 -22.73 29.73
CA GLU A 316 37.78 -21.96 29.80
C GLU A 316 37.69 -20.59 29.13
N ASP A 317 38.26 -19.64 29.88
CA ASP A 317 38.42 -18.23 29.62
C ASP A 317 39.29 -17.96 28.39
N GLY A 318 38.81 -17.00 27.59
CA GLY A 318 39.53 -16.34 26.51
C GLY A 318 39.09 -14.89 26.43
N ASP A 319 39.49 -14.14 27.45
CA ASP A 319 39.45 -12.69 27.65
C ASP A 319 39.12 -11.83 26.41
N ARG A 320 37.97 -11.12 26.44
CA ARG A 320 37.77 -9.80 25.82
C ARG A 320 36.49 -9.11 26.30
N GLN A 321 36.71 -7.95 26.87
CA GLN A 321 35.77 -7.08 27.57
C GLN A 321 34.63 -6.53 26.68
N GLY A 322 33.41 -6.56 27.23
CA GLY A 322 32.39 -5.50 27.13
C GLY A 322 31.80 -5.11 25.77
N THR A 323 30.55 -5.52 25.51
CA THR A 323 29.48 -4.66 24.95
C THR A 323 28.15 -5.41 24.94
N GLY A 324 27.10 -4.75 25.42
CA GLY A 324 25.86 -5.38 25.85
C GLY A 324 24.86 -5.75 24.75
N GLN A 325 24.06 -6.74 25.11
CA GLN A 325 22.69 -6.99 24.66
C GLN A 325 21.93 -5.69 24.30
N ARG A 326 21.65 -5.47 23.02
CA ARG A 326 20.68 -4.49 22.51
C ARG A 326 19.85 -5.17 21.42
N SER A 327 18.53 -5.17 21.35
CA SER A 327 17.38 -5.25 22.28
C SER A 327 16.19 -5.55 21.34
N ALA A 328 15.26 -6.43 21.71
CA ALA A 328 14.07 -6.74 20.92
C ALA A 328 13.25 -5.47 20.55
N PRO A 329 12.42 -5.49 19.49
CA PRO A 329 11.58 -4.35 19.11
C PRO A 329 10.76 -3.84 20.30
N ARG A 330 10.73 -2.53 20.51
CA ARG A 330 10.05 -1.91 21.65
C ARG A 330 9.10 -0.80 21.21
N ARG A 331 7.86 -0.85 21.71
CA ARG A 331 6.92 0.27 21.60
C ARG A 331 7.27 1.35 22.63
N THR A 332 7.42 2.58 22.18
CA THR A 332 7.67 3.74 23.04
C THR A 332 7.11 5.00 22.41
N ARG A 333 6.93 6.05 23.23
CA ARG A 333 6.53 7.36 22.75
C ARG A 333 7.77 8.17 22.38
N VAL A 334 7.81 8.67 21.15
CA VAL A 334 8.95 9.44 20.62
C VAL A 334 8.46 10.73 20.00
N SER A 335 9.38 11.67 19.80
CA SER A 335 9.17 12.82 18.93
C SER A 335 10.10 12.72 17.72
N VAL A 336 9.56 12.81 16.52
CA VAL A 336 10.29 12.64 15.27
C VAL A 336 10.26 13.94 14.49
N VAL A 337 11.43 14.44 14.11
CA VAL A 337 11.60 15.52 13.13
C VAL A 337 11.83 14.86 11.78
N LEU A 338 11.01 15.20 10.80
CA LEU A 338 11.15 14.75 9.41
C LEU A 338 11.49 15.95 8.54
N VAL A 339 12.43 15.75 7.62
CA VAL A 339 12.90 16.78 6.69
C VAL A 339 12.86 16.20 5.28
N TRP A 340 12.08 16.82 4.40
CA TRP A 340 12.03 16.45 2.99
C TRP A 340 12.70 17.53 2.15
N VAL A 341 13.69 17.12 1.38
CA VAL A 341 14.41 17.97 0.44
C VAL A 341 13.88 17.69 -0.97
N ARG A 342 13.19 18.65 -1.57
CA ARG A 342 12.68 18.58 -2.95
C ARG A 342 13.56 19.45 -3.86
N HIS A 343 13.88 18.94 -5.05
CA HIS A 343 14.54 19.69 -6.11
C HIS A 343 13.72 19.57 -7.39
N ASP A 344 13.82 20.55 -8.28
CA ASP A 344 13.30 20.43 -9.65
C ASP A 344 14.46 19.98 -10.56
N LEU A 345 14.31 18.84 -11.24
CA LEU A 345 15.32 18.35 -12.19
C LEU A 345 15.16 18.98 -13.59
N SER A 346 14.14 19.83 -13.79
CA SER A 346 13.83 20.45 -15.08
C SER A 346 14.78 21.58 -15.48
N ASP A 347 15.56 22.09 -14.54
CA ASP A 347 16.47 23.20 -14.75
C ASP A 347 17.92 22.67 -14.87
N ASP A 348 18.74 23.32 -15.70
CA ASP A 348 20.13 23.01 -16.11
C ASP A 348 21.16 23.01 -14.95
N HIS A 349 20.79 22.48 -13.79
CA HIS A 349 21.57 22.48 -12.56
C HIS A 349 22.52 21.29 -12.50
N ASP A 350 23.74 21.56 -12.06
CA ASP A 350 24.75 20.55 -11.79
C ASP A 350 24.26 19.55 -10.72
N LEU A 351 24.15 18.27 -11.09
CA LEU A 351 23.80 17.16 -10.20
C LEU A 351 24.71 17.10 -8.96
N TYR A 352 25.96 17.52 -9.11
CA TYR A 352 26.92 17.63 -8.01
C TYR A 352 26.53 18.73 -7.02
N GLY A 353 25.92 19.82 -7.49
CA GLY A 353 25.35 20.89 -6.67
C GLY A 353 24.17 20.42 -5.82
N VAL A 354 23.28 19.60 -6.39
CA VAL A 354 22.15 18.99 -5.67
C VAL A 354 22.65 18.05 -4.58
N GLN A 355 23.57 17.15 -4.91
CA GLN A 355 24.14 16.21 -3.95
C GLN A 355 24.85 16.92 -2.79
N LYS A 356 25.60 17.99 -3.07
CA LYS A 356 26.29 18.78 -2.05
C LYS A 356 25.32 19.50 -1.12
N ALA A 357 24.25 20.08 -1.66
CA ALA A 357 23.27 20.79 -0.85
C ALA A 357 22.42 19.84 0.02
N VAL A 358 22.10 18.64 -0.48
CA VAL A 358 21.49 17.57 0.33
C VAL A 358 22.41 17.16 1.49
N ALA A 359 23.70 16.97 1.23
CA ALA A 359 24.69 16.65 2.27
C ALA A 359 24.85 17.77 3.30
N ASP A 360 24.81 19.04 2.88
CA ASP A 360 24.83 20.20 3.78
C ASP A 360 23.60 20.20 4.70
N ILE A 361 22.40 19.92 4.18
CA ILE A 361 21.16 19.85 4.97
C ILE A 361 21.23 18.70 5.98
N GLU A 362 21.71 17.52 5.57
CA GLU A 362 21.91 16.39 6.49
C GLU A 362 22.88 16.77 7.62
N ALA A 363 23.99 17.42 7.29
CA ALA A 363 24.98 17.87 8.27
C ALA A 363 24.38 18.86 9.28
N VAL A 364 23.58 19.83 8.82
CA VAL A 364 22.88 20.78 9.70
C VAL A 364 21.87 20.06 10.58
N LEU A 365 21.05 19.16 10.03
CA LEU A 365 20.09 18.37 10.80
C LEU A 365 20.81 17.55 11.89
N ARG A 366 21.93 16.91 11.55
CA ARG A 366 22.75 16.13 12.48
C ARG A 366 23.32 17.00 13.59
N GLN A 367 23.86 18.16 13.25
CA GLN A 367 24.41 19.12 14.22
C GLN A 367 23.31 19.62 15.18
N GLN A 368 22.18 20.07 14.64
CA GLN A 368 21.08 20.62 15.44
C GLN A 368 20.42 19.54 16.31
N SER A 369 20.24 18.34 15.78
CA SER A 369 19.70 17.21 16.55
C SER A 369 20.63 16.82 17.69
N THR A 370 21.94 16.73 17.44
CA THR A 370 22.93 16.42 18.47
C THR A 370 22.94 17.47 19.57
N GLN A 371 22.90 18.76 19.21
CA GLN A 371 22.83 19.86 20.17
C GLN A 371 21.62 19.78 21.10
N HIS A 372 20.49 19.28 20.59
CA HIS A 372 19.25 19.11 21.35
C HIS A 372 19.06 17.68 21.88
N GLY A 373 20.07 16.80 21.81
CA GLY A 373 19.99 15.44 22.33
C GLY A 373 19.02 14.51 21.59
N GLY A 374 18.90 14.67 20.28
CA GLY A 374 18.21 13.76 19.36
C GLY A 374 19.18 12.86 18.59
N THR A 375 18.68 11.75 18.07
CA THR A 375 19.43 10.77 17.28
C THR A 375 18.96 10.80 15.84
N VAL A 376 19.86 11.03 14.89
CA VAL A 376 19.54 10.99 13.45
C VAL A 376 19.57 9.54 12.97
N GLY A 377 18.48 9.10 12.34
CA GLY A 377 18.33 7.76 11.76
C GLY A 377 19.24 7.52 10.56
N PRO A 378 19.37 6.27 10.07
CA PRO A 378 19.97 6.02 8.76
C PRO A 378 19.19 6.78 7.68
N VAL A 379 19.91 7.40 6.75
CA VAL A 379 19.35 8.26 5.70
C VAL A 379 18.50 7.41 4.75
N THR A 380 17.22 7.73 4.62
CA THR A 380 16.32 7.16 3.60
C THR A 380 15.93 8.30 2.66
N ALA A 381 16.86 8.70 1.78
CA ALA A 381 16.61 9.78 0.83
C ALA A 381 15.31 9.50 0.05
N PRO A 382 14.45 10.51 -0.17
CA PRO A 382 14.68 11.95 0.02
C PRO A 382 14.25 12.53 1.40
N VAL A 383 13.93 11.68 2.38
CA VAL A 383 13.47 12.11 3.72
C VAL A 383 14.50 11.79 4.80
N PHE A 384 14.95 12.82 5.50
CA PHE A 384 15.81 12.70 6.68
C PHE A 384 14.97 12.68 7.94
N SER A 385 15.41 11.94 8.95
CA SER A 385 14.71 11.89 10.23
C SER A 385 15.64 12.01 11.43
N ALA A 386 15.17 12.72 12.45
CA ALA A 386 15.79 12.77 13.77
C ALA A 386 14.77 12.41 14.85
N VAL A 387 15.17 11.59 15.80
CA VAL A 387 14.28 10.98 16.78
C VAL A 387 14.73 11.37 18.19
N PHE A 388 13.78 11.80 18.99
CA PHE A 388 13.95 12.19 20.39
C PHE A 388 13.18 11.21 21.28
N GLY A 389 13.80 10.80 22.38
CA GLY A 389 13.20 9.88 23.35
C GLY A 389 13.47 8.39 23.10
N VAL A 390 14.55 8.06 22.38
CA VAL A 390 14.95 6.67 22.07
C VAL A 390 15.48 5.94 23.31
N ASP A 391 16.64 6.38 23.82
CA ASP A 391 17.34 5.66 24.90
C ASP A 391 16.97 6.20 26.30
N ASN A 392 16.62 7.49 26.39
CA ASN A 392 16.28 8.16 27.66
C ASN A 392 15.18 9.21 27.46
N PRO A 393 13.90 8.79 27.41
CA PRO A 393 12.77 9.69 27.14
C PRO A 393 12.64 10.75 28.24
N ARG A 394 12.55 12.01 27.82
CA ARG A 394 12.38 13.16 28.72
C ARG A 394 11.06 13.86 28.43
N ARG A 395 10.52 14.52 29.45
CA ARG A 395 9.26 15.28 29.31
C ARG A 395 9.34 16.40 28.27
N ASP A 396 10.53 16.92 27.99
CA ASP A 396 10.78 18.00 27.04
C ASP A 396 11.17 17.51 25.64
N ASP A 397 11.10 16.21 25.33
CA ASP A 397 11.51 15.65 24.03
C ASP A 397 10.80 16.33 22.84
N ALA A 398 9.49 16.59 22.96
CA ALA A 398 8.72 17.31 21.95
C ALA A 398 9.22 18.75 21.76
N THR A 399 9.53 19.44 22.86
CA THR A 399 10.09 20.81 22.82
C THR A 399 11.45 20.82 22.15
N ARG A 400 12.34 19.86 22.45
CA ARG A 400 13.66 19.73 21.82
C ARG A 400 13.55 19.41 20.33
N ALA A 401 12.59 18.58 19.93
CA ALA A 401 12.32 18.27 18.54
C ALA A 401 11.84 19.50 17.74
N VAL A 402 10.89 20.27 18.27
CA VAL A 402 10.41 21.48 17.57
C VAL A 402 11.49 22.57 17.52
N ARG A 403 12.29 22.75 18.59
CA ARG A 403 13.45 23.66 18.58
C ARG A 403 14.46 23.28 17.51
N THR A 404 14.74 21.99 17.35
CA THR A 404 15.61 21.47 16.29
C THR A 404 15.08 21.83 14.91
N ALA A 405 13.78 21.61 14.68
CA ALA A 405 13.12 21.90 13.41
C ALA A 405 13.12 23.40 13.07
N VAL A 406 12.82 24.25 14.05
CA VAL A 406 12.84 25.71 13.90
C VAL A 406 14.27 26.21 13.62
N ALA A 407 15.27 25.72 14.37
CA ALA A 407 16.67 26.10 14.15
C ALA A 407 17.19 25.64 12.78
N LEU A 408 16.75 24.46 12.30
CA LEU A 408 17.04 23.98 10.96
C LEU A 408 16.45 24.91 9.89
N ARG A 409 15.16 25.25 9.99
CA ARG A 409 14.50 26.22 9.10
C ARG A 409 15.24 27.55 9.08
N ASP A 410 15.46 28.15 10.25
CA ASP A 410 16.07 29.47 10.37
C ASP A 410 17.50 29.49 9.79
N ARG A 411 18.23 28.37 9.88
CA ARG A 411 19.56 28.23 9.27
C ARG A 411 19.51 28.13 7.75
N ILE A 412 18.52 27.43 7.21
CA ILE A 412 18.30 27.29 5.76
C ILE A 412 17.87 28.64 5.17
N ASP A 413 16.91 29.31 5.80
CA ASP A 413 16.36 30.59 5.33
C ASP A 413 17.36 31.75 5.53
N GLY A 414 18.19 31.70 6.57
CA GLY A 414 19.21 32.70 6.87
C GLY A 414 20.49 32.61 6.01
N GLY A 415 20.52 31.77 4.98
CA GLY A 415 21.68 31.61 4.09
C GLY A 415 22.88 30.90 4.75
N GLY A 416 22.64 30.11 5.80
CA GLY A 416 23.69 29.42 6.56
C GLY A 416 24.19 28.11 5.92
N LEU A 417 23.75 27.79 4.71
CA LEU A 417 24.23 26.65 3.93
C LEU A 417 25.48 27.04 3.13
N ARG A 418 26.39 26.08 2.91
CA ARG A 418 27.63 26.31 2.13
C ARG A 418 27.36 26.47 0.63
N THR A 419 26.15 26.15 0.19
CA THR A 419 25.66 26.17 -1.18
C THR A 419 24.41 27.05 -1.28
N ASN A 420 24.17 27.69 -2.44
CA ASN A 420 22.98 28.52 -2.65
C ASN A 420 21.75 27.61 -2.85
N PRO A 421 20.77 27.58 -1.93
CA PRO A 421 19.68 26.62 -1.96
C PRO A 421 18.51 27.05 -2.86
N SER A 422 18.68 28.00 -3.77
CA SER A 422 17.56 28.56 -4.56
C SER A 422 16.78 27.50 -5.35
N PHE A 423 17.43 26.41 -5.75
CA PHE A 423 16.84 25.27 -6.48
C PHE A 423 16.30 24.15 -5.57
N ILE A 424 16.50 24.25 -4.25
CA ILE A 424 16.05 23.26 -3.26
C ILE A 424 14.93 23.83 -2.39
N ARG A 425 13.88 23.03 -2.23
CA ARG A 425 12.76 23.28 -1.33
C ARG A 425 12.86 22.33 -0.15
N VAL A 426 12.98 22.88 1.06
CA VAL A 426 13.01 22.10 2.30
C VAL A 426 11.67 22.22 3.02
N HIS A 427 11.13 21.07 3.39
CA HIS A 427 9.88 20.90 4.12
C HIS A 427 10.19 20.22 5.46
N VAL A 428 9.59 20.68 6.55
CA VAL A 428 9.88 20.16 7.89
C VAL A 428 8.59 19.85 8.64
N ALA A 429 8.52 18.67 9.24
CA ALA A 429 7.42 18.26 10.11
C ALA A 429 7.93 17.67 11.43
N VAL A 430 7.19 17.87 12.52
CA VAL A 430 7.48 17.30 13.83
C VAL A 430 6.25 16.58 14.38
N VAL A 431 6.42 15.32 14.74
CA VAL A 431 5.31 14.50 15.27
C VAL A 431 5.73 13.80 16.55
N THR A 432 4.85 13.85 17.54
CA THR A 432 4.99 13.13 18.81
C THR A 432 3.90 12.08 18.89
N GLY A 433 4.28 10.83 19.14
CA GLY A 433 3.34 9.70 19.20
C GLY A 433 4.00 8.38 19.55
N ASP A 434 3.20 7.32 19.57
CA ASP A 434 3.69 5.97 19.75
C ASP A 434 4.37 5.47 18.48
N ALA A 435 5.56 4.87 18.64
CA ALA A 435 6.31 4.24 17.57
C ALA A 435 6.94 2.93 18.04
N CYS A 436 7.25 2.07 17.07
CA CYS A 436 8.06 0.88 17.27
C CYS A 436 9.53 1.23 16.96
N LEU A 437 10.41 1.05 17.94
CA LEU A 437 11.85 1.13 17.78
C LEU A 437 12.42 -0.26 17.50
N SER A 438 13.20 -0.39 16.44
CA SER A 438 13.94 -1.61 16.10
C SER A 438 15.38 -1.27 15.75
N TYR A 439 16.34 -2.07 16.21
CA TYR A 439 17.75 -1.90 15.86
C TYR A 439 18.13 -2.97 14.84
N LEU A 440 18.22 -2.59 13.58
CA LEU A 440 18.65 -3.50 12.53
C LEU A 440 20.18 -3.63 12.55
N PRO A 441 20.74 -4.85 12.40
CA PRO A 441 22.19 -5.05 12.36
C PRO A 441 22.91 -4.19 11.31
N ALA A 442 22.21 -3.88 10.20
CA ALA A 442 22.72 -3.06 9.10
C ALA A 442 22.92 -1.58 9.45
N HIS A 443 22.41 -1.10 10.60
CA HIS A 443 22.39 0.33 10.94
C HIS A 443 23.20 0.66 12.20
N SER A 444 24.36 0.03 12.41
CA SER A 444 25.41 0.43 13.38
C SER A 444 24.92 1.05 14.70
N GLY A 445 23.91 0.46 15.35
CA GLY A 445 23.38 0.93 16.64
C GLY A 445 22.42 2.13 16.58
N VAL A 446 21.99 2.56 15.39
CA VAL A 446 20.99 3.59 15.15
C VAL A 446 19.60 2.94 15.08
N PRO A 447 18.59 3.46 15.82
CA PRO A 447 17.24 2.90 15.82
C PRO A 447 16.51 3.23 14.51
N THR A 448 15.84 2.24 13.94
CA THR A 448 14.78 2.41 12.94
C THR A 448 13.46 2.65 13.67
N VAL A 449 12.73 3.69 13.27
CA VAL A 449 11.44 4.06 13.87
C VAL A 449 10.34 3.82 12.86
N THR A 450 9.29 3.11 13.26
CA THR A 450 8.14 2.79 12.41
C THR A 450 6.83 2.94 13.17
N GLY A 451 5.71 3.08 12.45
CA GLY A 451 4.35 3.13 13.02
C GLY A 451 3.66 4.49 12.88
N ASP A 452 2.51 4.62 13.54
CA ASP A 452 1.55 5.72 13.34
C ASP A 452 2.15 7.13 13.48
N ALA A 453 3.11 7.33 14.40
CA ALA A 453 3.81 8.61 14.53
C ALA A 453 4.61 9.00 13.27
N VAL A 454 5.22 8.03 12.60
CA VAL A 454 5.98 8.26 11.35
C VAL A 454 5.02 8.48 10.19
N ASP A 455 3.96 7.67 10.08
CA ASP A 455 2.95 7.79 9.01
C ASP A 455 2.22 9.13 9.06
N ARG A 456 1.86 9.60 10.26
CA ARG A 456 1.28 10.94 10.47
C ARG A 456 2.29 12.03 10.15
N GLY A 457 3.56 11.81 10.49
CA GLY A 457 4.65 12.72 10.16
C GLY A 457 4.85 12.91 8.67
N LEU A 458 4.86 11.82 7.89
CA LEU A 458 5.01 11.88 6.44
C LEU A 458 3.83 12.61 5.78
N ARG A 459 2.60 12.41 6.27
CA ARG A 459 1.42 13.17 5.81
C ARG A 459 1.54 14.67 6.09
N LEU A 460 1.95 15.05 7.30
CA LEU A 460 2.19 16.45 7.66
C LEU A 460 3.34 17.07 6.85
N LEU A 461 4.39 16.28 6.58
CA LEU A 461 5.56 16.70 5.81
C LEU A 461 5.21 16.98 4.35
N ALA A 462 4.39 16.13 3.74
CA ALA A 462 3.96 16.30 2.35
C ALA A 462 3.16 17.59 2.12
N MET A 463 2.45 18.04 3.15
CA MET A 463 1.62 19.25 3.11
C MET A 463 2.31 20.50 3.70
N ALA A 464 3.53 20.35 4.24
CA ALA A 464 4.24 21.48 4.85
C ALA A 464 4.66 22.48 3.75
N PRO A 465 4.28 23.77 3.83
CA PRO A 465 4.79 24.77 2.89
C PRO A 465 6.31 24.97 3.05
N ARG A 466 6.94 25.54 2.02
CA ARG A 466 8.37 25.89 2.06
C ARG A 466 8.64 26.83 3.25
N GLY A 467 9.70 26.55 4.00
CA GLY A 467 10.11 27.40 5.12
C GLY A 467 9.14 27.36 6.30
N GLN A 468 8.24 26.37 6.37
CA GLN A 468 7.37 26.17 7.52
C GLN A 468 7.70 24.89 8.26
N VAL A 469 7.54 24.92 9.58
CA VAL A 469 7.63 23.75 10.45
C VAL A 469 6.21 23.35 10.83
N ARG A 470 5.72 22.24 10.29
CA ARG A 470 4.42 21.67 10.65
C ARG A 470 4.55 20.75 11.87
N VAL A 471 3.56 20.76 12.75
CA VAL A 471 3.50 19.85 13.89
C VAL A 471 2.11 19.22 14.01
N CYS A 472 2.03 18.01 14.57
CA CYS A 472 0.73 17.42 14.90
C CYS A 472 0.14 18.05 16.17
N GLU A 473 -1.18 17.90 16.36
CA GLU A 473 -1.89 18.34 17.58
C GLU A 473 -1.21 17.88 18.88
N VAL A 474 -0.75 16.62 18.93
CA VAL A 474 -0.09 16.05 20.12
C VAL A 474 1.22 16.79 20.43
N THR A 475 2.00 17.15 19.40
CA THR A 475 3.22 17.93 19.56
C THR A 475 2.90 19.36 19.99
N ARG A 476 1.90 20.00 19.39
CA ARG A 476 1.42 21.34 19.75
C ARG A 476 1.03 21.42 21.23
N GLN A 477 0.15 20.52 21.69
CA GLN A 477 -0.26 20.45 23.10
C GLN A 477 0.94 20.27 24.05
N ALA A 478 1.91 19.44 23.68
CA ALA A 478 3.08 19.19 24.50
C ALA A 478 4.05 20.38 24.59
N THR A 479 3.91 21.38 23.71
CA THR A 479 4.90 22.44 23.52
C THR A 479 4.32 23.86 23.55
N GLU A 480 3.00 24.01 23.72
CA GLU A 480 2.27 25.29 23.71
C GLU A 480 2.75 26.28 24.79
N SER A 481 3.31 25.78 25.89
CA SER A 481 3.92 26.60 26.95
C SER A 481 5.22 27.28 26.48
N HIS A 482 5.87 26.76 25.45
CA HIS A 482 7.19 27.18 25.00
C HIS A 482 7.23 27.67 23.55
N ILE A 483 6.18 27.44 22.76
CA ILE A 483 6.17 27.70 21.31
C ILE A 483 4.81 28.27 20.89
N SER A 484 4.84 29.31 20.07
CA SER A 484 3.62 29.89 19.49
C SER A 484 3.24 29.19 18.19
N TYR A 485 1.96 28.85 18.05
CA TYR A 485 1.39 28.09 16.94
C TYR A 485 0.24 28.79 16.26
N HIS A 486 0.18 28.68 14.94
CA HIS A 486 -1.01 29.03 14.15
C HIS A 486 -1.60 27.77 13.51
N LEU A 487 -2.93 27.69 13.41
CA LEU A 487 -3.58 26.59 12.69
C LEU A 487 -3.27 26.73 11.19
N GLY A 488 -2.76 25.67 10.58
CA GLY A 488 -2.50 25.66 9.14
C GLY A 488 -3.78 25.47 8.32
N PRO A 489 -3.82 25.88 7.04
CA PRO A 489 -4.77 25.30 6.10
C PRO A 489 -4.50 23.79 6.03
N GLU A 490 -5.57 22.98 6.06
CA GLU A 490 -5.66 21.50 6.06
C GLU A 490 -4.36 20.66 6.03
N PRO A 491 -4.29 19.53 6.77
CA PRO A 491 -5.37 18.83 7.47
C PRO A 491 -5.71 19.42 8.85
N PRO A 492 -6.89 19.11 9.42
CA PRO A 492 -7.37 19.67 10.69
C PRO A 492 -6.44 19.46 11.91
N ASP A 493 -5.41 18.62 11.79
CA ASP A 493 -4.45 18.30 12.86
C ASP A 493 -3.07 18.97 12.70
N GLY A 494 -2.89 19.85 11.69
CA GLY A 494 -1.60 20.46 11.35
C GLY A 494 -1.41 21.90 11.85
N TRP A 495 -0.40 22.12 12.69
CA TRP A 495 -0.07 23.44 13.26
C TRP A 495 1.27 23.95 12.78
N GLU A 496 1.38 25.25 12.51
CA GLU A 496 2.64 25.89 12.16
C GLU A 496 3.36 26.41 13.40
N ALA A 497 4.61 25.98 13.62
CA ALA A 497 5.47 26.51 14.69
C ALA A 497 6.16 27.81 14.25
N LEU A 498 5.87 28.92 14.91
CA LEU A 498 6.39 30.22 14.49
C LEU A 498 7.68 30.62 15.20
N ARG A 499 7.61 30.74 16.52
CA ARG A 499 8.69 31.25 17.38
C ARG A 499 8.71 30.55 18.73
N ILE A 500 9.92 30.39 19.26
CA ILE A 500 10.17 29.91 20.61
C ILE A 500 9.93 31.06 21.58
N ARG A 501 9.13 30.82 22.63
CA ARG A 501 8.90 31.76 23.72
C ARG A 501 10.06 31.69 24.71
N THR A 502 10.74 32.81 24.95
CA THR A 502 11.75 32.94 26.01
C THR A 502 11.05 33.28 27.33
N GLY A 503 10.81 32.29 28.20
CA GLY A 503 10.36 32.56 29.57
C GLY A 503 9.73 31.36 30.30
N ALA A 504 10.52 30.67 31.12
CA ALA A 504 10.03 29.88 32.26
C ALA A 504 11.10 29.91 33.37
N GLY A 505 11.34 31.10 33.92
CA GLY A 505 12.07 31.31 35.16
C GLY A 505 11.09 31.62 36.29
N HIS A 506 11.41 31.15 37.50
CA HIS A 506 10.62 31.24 38.74
C HIS A 506 9.96 32.60 39.02
N GLY A 507 8.83 32.51 39.73
CA GLY A 507 7.97 33.63 40.14
C GLY A 507 8.58 34.66 41.11
N PRO A 508 7.75 35.60 41.57
CA PRO A 508 8.08 37.02 41.70
C PRO A 508 8.65 37.42 43.06
N GLN A 509 9.46 38.48 43.09
CA GLN A 509 9.59 39.34 44.26
C GLN A 509 9.27 40.79 43.88
N ASP A 510 8.24 41.28 44.56
CA ASP A 510 7.82 42.67 44.77
C ASP A 510 8.98 43.69 44.77
N VAL A 511 8.84 44.78 44.00
CA VAL A 511 8.94 46.15 44.53
C VAL A 511 8.00 47.07 43.72
N ARG A 512 7.24 47.86 44.48
CA ARG A 512 6.16 48.79 44.14
C ARG A 512 6.54 49.92 43.16
N SER A 513 5.55 50.27 42.32
CA SER A 513 5.00 51.58 41.88
C SER A 513 5.81 52.87 42.20
N PRO A 514 5.80 53.90 41.32
CA PRO A 514 4.56 54.65 41.03
C PRO A 514 4.33 55.14 39.58
N GLU A 515 3.05 55.12 39.18
CA GLU A 515 2.40 56.06 38.24
C GLU A 515 2.01 57.35 38.99
N PRO A 516 1.46 58.42 38.36
CA PRO A 516 1.62 58.94 37.00
C PRO A 516 1.87 60.48 36.99
N SER A 517 2.24 61.07 35.85
CA SER A 517 2.03 62.50 35.62
C SER A 517 1.78 62.79 34.14
N GLU A 518 0.58 63.31 33.88
CA GLU A 518 0.04 63.84 32.62
C GLU A 518 0.70 65.18 32.17
N PRO A 519 0.39 65.69 30.96
CA PRO A 519 1.31 66.38 30.04
C PRO A 519 1.24 67.92 30.12
N PRO A 520 1.92 68.63 29.20
CA PRO A 520 1.17 69.67 28.48
C PRO A 520 1.50 69.84 26.99
N ASP A 521 0.43 70.19 26.26
CA ASP A 521 0.27 71.19 25.20
C ASP A 521 1.27 71.32 24.02
N GLY A 522 0.68 71.34 22.82
CA GLY A 522 1.34 71.60 21.52
C GLY A 522 1.85 73.04 21.33
N PRO A 523 2.21 73.44 20.10
CA PRO A 523 1.18 73.64 19.06
C PRO A 523 1.61 73.35 17.59
N GLY A 524 0.60 73.23 16.72
CA GLY A 524 0.58 73.93 15.43
C GLY A 524 1.24 73.29 14.19
N LEU A 525 0.43 72.54 13.42
CA LEU A 525 0.16 72.60 11.96
C LEU A 525 1.17 73.28 10.99
N PRO A 526 1.26 72.90 9.68
CA PRO A 526 0.14 72.40 8.88
C PRO A 526 0.41 71.25 7.88
N GLN A 527 -0.73 70.81 7.34
CA GLN A 527 -0.97 69.78 6.34
C GLN A 527 -0.23 70.00 5.01
N LEU A 528 0.17 68.90 4.38
CA LEU A 528 0.32 68.79 2.93
C LEU A 528 -0.39 67.52 2.44
N THR A 529 -1.48 67.75 1.73
CA THR A 529 -2.26 66.79 0.94
C THR A 529 -1.61 66.49 -0.42
N ALA A 530 -1.99 65.34 -0.98
CA ALA A 530 -1.83 64.88 -2.38
C ALA A 530 -0.43 64.35 -2.72
N ARG A 531 -0.23 63.32 -3.55
CA ARG A 531 -1.04 62.76 -4.65
C ARG A 531 -0.43 61.41 -5.06
N SER A 532 -1.28 60.52 -5.53
CA SER A 532 -1.08 59.42 -6.50
C SER A 532 0.35 59.13 -7.02
N LEU A 533 0.78 57.88 -6.85
CA LEU A 533 1.07 56.92 -7.94
C LEU A 533 1.19 55.50 -7.38
#